data_AF-A0A0C2FMT9-F1
#
_entry.id   AF-A0A0C2FMT9-F1
#
_cell.length_a   1.000
_cell.length_b   1.000
_cell.length_c   1.000
_cell.angle_alpha   90.00
_cell.angle_beta   90.00
_cell.angle_gamma   90.00
#
_symmetry.space_group_name_H-M   'P 1'
#
loop_
_entity.id
_entity.type
_entity.pdbx_description
1 polymer ?
#
loop_
_entity_poly.entity_id
_entity_poly.type
_entity_poly.pdbx_seq_one_letter_code
_entity_poly.pdbx_strand_id
1 'polypeptide(L)'
;MEYASSGIMFQTICPMMVATKMSKVRKTSFFTPSAESFAASAVRSIGLANETSGYLSHQIQVEVMNFIPSAIINTLLTKFSAATRQAALRKKAKSQ
;
A
#
# COMPACT_ATOMS: atom_id res chain seq x y z
N MET A 1 20.99 11.24 -6.59
CA MET A 1 21.08 10.11 -5.64
C MET A 1 22.51 10.01 -5.16
N GLU A 2 22.74 10.08 -3.85
CA GLU A 2 24.08 10.05 -3.22
C GLU A 2 24.89 8.80 -3.58
N TYR A 3 24.23 7.65 -3.78
CA TYR A 3 24.86 6.34 -3.99
C TYR A 3 24.80 5.84 -5.44
N ALA A 4 24.54 6.71 -6.41
CA ALA A 4 24.36 6.29 -7.81
C ALA A 4 25.60 5.62 -8.42
N SER A 5 26.80 6.00 -7.98
CA SER A 5 28.08 5.41 -8.43
C SER A 5 28.50 4.17 -7.65
N SER A 6 27.82 3.82 -6.55
CA SER A 6 28.18 2.71 -5.67
C SER A 6 27.68 1.34 -6.15
N GLY A 7 26.92 1.30 -7.25
CA GLY A 7 26.31 0.05 -7.77
C GLY A 7 25.18 -0.50 -6.90
N ILE A 8 24.70 0.27 -5.92
CA ILE A 8 23.60 -0.12 -5.02
C ILE A 8 22.28 0.36 -5.64
N MET A 9 21.33 -0.57 -5.79
CA MET A 9 19.97 -0.28 -6.25
C MET A 9 19.04 -0.06 -5.07
N PHE A 10 18.30 1.05 -5.09
CA PHE A 10 17.24 1.36 -4.14
C PHE A 10 15.90 1.24 -4.85
N GLN A 11 15.03 0.36 -4.34
CA GLN A 11 13.66 0.22 -4.81
C GLN A 11 12.69 0.55 -3.68
N THR A 12 11.75 1.46 -3.93
CA THR A 12 10.65 1.79 -3.03
C THR A 12 9.41 0.97 -3.42
N ILE A 13 8.83 0.28 -2.44
CA ILE A 13 7.55 -0.41 -2.63
C ILE A 13 6.47 0.36 -1.86
N CYS A 14 5.46 0.83 -2.59
CA CYS A 14 4.32 1.58 -2.07
C CYS A 14 3.04 0.73 -2.21
N PRO A 15 2.81 -0.25 -1.31
CA PRO A 15 1.70 -1.16 -1.45
C PRO A 15 0.37 -0.53 -1.05
N MET A 16 -0.71 -1.05 -1.64
CA MET A 16 -2.08 -0.83 -1.17
C MET A 16 -2.47 -1.89 -0.13
N MET A 17 -3.76 -2.08 0.10
CA MET A 17 -4.26 -3.01 1.12
C MET A 17 -3.89 -4.47 0.79
N VAL A 18 -3.22 -5.14 1.74
CA VAL A 18 -2.93 -6.58 1.68
C VAL A 18 -3.70 -7.29 2.79
N ALA A 19 -4.25 -8.47 2.51
CA ALA A 19 -4.94 -9.29 3.49
C ALA A 19 -3.92 -9.91 4.47
N THR A 20 -3.73 -9.24 5.61
CA THR A 20 -2.82 -9.66 6.67
C THR A 20 -3.51 -9.60 8.02
N LYS A 21 -2.94 -10.28 9.02
CA LYS A 21 -3.43 -10.21 10.41
C LYS A 21 -3.34 -8.77 10.98
N MET A 22 -2.33 -8.01 10.54
CA MET A 22 -2.13 -6.61 10.92
C MET A 22 -3.21 -5.69 10.33
N SER A 23 -3.52 -5.86 9.04
CA SER A 23 -4.54 -5.03 8.36
C SER A 23 -5.97 -5.38 8.77
N LYS A 24 -6.17 -6.52 9.46
CA LYS A 24 -7.47 -7.07 9.88
C LYS A 24 -8.40 -7.40 8.72
N VAL A 25 -7.90 -7.38 7.48
CA VAL A 25 -8.64 -7.83 6.30
C VAL A 25 -8.55 -9.35 6.21
N ARG A 26 -9.70 -10.01 6.28
CA ARG A 26 -9.78 -11.48 6.31
C ARG A 26 -10.02 -12.12 4.94
N LYS A 27 -10.59 -11.37 4.01
CA LYS A 27 -10.94 -11.87 2.68
C LYS A 27 -10.01 -11.27 1.65
N THR A 28 -9.44 -12.12 0.80
CA THR A 28 -8.71 -11.68 -0.38
C THR A 28 -9.70 -11.21 -1.45
N SER A 29 -9.26 -10.28 -2.29
CA SER A 29 -10.01 -9.80 -3.45
C SER A 29 -9.04 -9.45 -4.57
N PHE A 30 -9.56 -9.04 -5.73
CA PHE A 30 -8.73 -8.60 -6.85
C PHE A 30 -7.76 -7.46 -6.47
N PHE A 31 -8.23 -6.49 -5.67
CA PHE A 31 -7.42 -5.37 -5.16
C PHE A 31 -6.86 -5.60 -3.75
N THR A 32 -7.00 -6.81 -3.20
CA THR A 32 -6.50 -7.12 -1.86
C THR A 32 -5.93 -8.53 -1.86
N PRO A 33 -4.69 -8.71 -2.31
CA PRO A 33 -4.05 -10.02 -2.39
C PRO A 33 -3.78 -10.60 -1.00
N SER A 34 -3.50 -11.90 -0.95
CA SER A 34 -2.96 -12.54 0.26
C SER A 34 -1.54 -12.05 0.53
N ALA A 35 -1.09 -12.16 1.79
CA ALA A 35 0.28 -11.82 2.18
C ALA A 35 1.34 -12.57 1.36
N GLU A 36 1.11 -13.86 1.10
CA GLU A 36 2.03 -14.74 0.37
C GLU A 36 2.12 -14.34 -1.11
N SER A 37 0.98 -14.17 -1.78
CA SER A 37 0.95 -13.76 -3.19
C SER A 37 1.54 -12.36 -3.38
N PHE A 38 1.28 -11.44 -2.45
CA PHE A 38 1.88 -10.12 -2.45
C PHE A 38 3.40 -10.20 -2.31
N ALA A 39 3.92 -10.93 -1.31
CA ALA A 39 5.36 -11.07 -1.09
C ALA A 39 6.08 -11.69 -2.30
N ALA A 40 5.50 -12.75 -2.87
CA ALA A 40 6.05 -13.41 -4.06
C ALA A 40 6.09 -12.47 -5.28
N SER A 41 5.08 -11.62 -5.47
CA SER A 41 5.06 -10.61 -6.54
C SER A 41 6.05 -9.48 -6.29
N ALA A 42 6.12 -8.97 -5.05
CA ALA A 42 7.00 -7.87 -4.67
C ALA A 42 8.49 -8.25 -4.81
N VAL A 43 8.86 -9.49 -4.46
CA VAL A 43 10.23 -9.98 -4.68
C VAL A 43 10.54 -10.08 -6.16
N ARG A 44 9.58 -10.52 -6.99
CA ARG A 44 9.76 -10.59 -8.45
C ARG A 44 9.91 -9.21 -9.11
N SER A 45 9.46 -8.13 -8.46
CA SER A 45 9.60 -6.78 -8.99
C SER A 45 10.96 -6.14 -8.73
N ILE A 46 11.83 -6.76 -7.92
CA ILE A 46 13.16 -6.22 -7.58
C ILE A 46 13.96 -5.99 -8.87
N GLY A 47 14.46 -4.76 -9.04
CA GLY A 47 15.25 -4.37 -10.20
C GLY A 47 14.45 -4.01 -11.46
N LEU A 48 13.12 -4.13 -11.45
CA LEU A 48 12.29 -3.74 -12.60
C LEU A 48 11.98 -2.24 -12.63
N ALA A 49 11.87 -1.61 -11.46
CA ALA A 49 11.53 -0.18 -11.33
C ALA A 49 12.10 0.40 -10.03
N ASN A 50 12.35 1.71 -10.01
CA ASN A 50 12.81 2.40 -8.79
C ASN A 50 11.68 2.58 -7.75
N GLU A 51 10.44 2.71 -8.22
CA GLU A 51 9.24 2.79 -7.38
C GLU A 51 8.15 1.90 -7.98
N THR A 52 7.47 1.12 -7.15
CA THR A 52 6.39 0.23 -7.59
C THR A 52 5.41 -0.07 -6.47
N SER A 53 4.19 -0.46 -6.80
CA SER A 53 3.26 -1.01 -5.82
C SER A 53 3.55 -2.46 -5.40
N GLY A 54 4.45 -3.16 -6.11
CA GLY A 54 4.85 -4.54 -5.85
C GLY A 54 3.82 -5.61 -6.26
N TYR A 55 2.65 -5.19 -6.77
CA TYR A 55 1.59 -6.10 -7.21
C TYR A 55 0.77 -5.49 -8.35
N LEU A 56 0.48 -6.26 -9.41
CA LEU A 56 -0.11 -5.73 -10.63
C LEU A 56 -1.46 -5.01 -10.40
N SER A 57 -2.38 -5.60 -9.63
CA SER A 57 -3.68 -4.97 -9.39
C SER A 57 -3.58 -3.70 -8.56
N HIS A 58 -2.58 -3.60 -7.67
CA HIS A 58 -2.28 -2.35 -6.96
C HIS A 58 -1.73 -1.29 -7.91
N GLN A 59 -0.92 -1.68 -8.90
CA GLN A 59 -0.41 -0.74 -9.89
C GLN A 59 -1.55 -0.15 -10.70
N ILE A 60 -2.49 -0.98 -11.17
CA ILE A 60 -3.70 -0.52 -11.85
C ILE A 60 -4.46 0.48 -10.96
N GLN A 61 -4.61 0.17 -9.68
CA GLN A 61 -5.28 1.07 -8.73
C GLN A 61 -4.57 2.43 -8.60
N VAL A 62 -3.23 2.44 -8.54
CA VAL A 62 -2.42 3.67 -8.50
C VAL A 62 -2.61 4.49 -9.78
N GLU A 63 -2.52 3.86 -10.94
CA GLU A 63 -2.69 4.59 -12.22
C GLU A 63 -4.08 5.20 -12.33
N VAL A 64 -5.14 4.46 -11.93
CA VAL A 64 -6.51 4.99 -11.89
C VAL A 64 -6.61 6.18 -10.95
N MET A 65 -5.95 6.14 -9.78
CA MET A 65 -5.93 7.28 -8.84
C MET A 65 -5.20 8.50 -9.42
N ASN A 66 -4.15 8.30 -10.23
CA ASN A 66 -3.41 9.38 -10.88
C ASN A 66 -4.25 10.17 -11.90
N PHE A 67 -5.28 9.55 -12.49
CA PHE A 67 -6.21 10.23 -13.39
C PHE A 67 -7.24 11.10 -12.64
N ILE A 68 -7.36 10.95 -11.32
CA ILE A 68 -8.34 11.68 -10.51
C ILE A 68 -7.65 12.91 -9.88
N PRO A 69 -8.30 14.09 -9.84
CA PRO A 69 -7.73 15.27 -9.19
C PRO A 69 -7.29 15.00 -7.75
N SER A 70 -6.06 15.38 -7.41
CA SER A 70 -5.42 15.09 -6.12
C SER A 70 -6.22 15.61 -4.93
N ALA A 71 -6.90 16.75 -5.06
CA ALA A 71 -7.76 17.29 -4.01
C ALA A 71 -8.88 16.32 -3.59
N ILE A 72 -9.47 15.61 -4.56
CA ILE A 72 -10.55 14.64 -4.33
C ILE A 72 -9.98 13.42 -3.62
N ILE A 73 -8.92 12.83 -4.18
CA ILE A 73 -8.27 11.64 -3.62
C ILE A 73 -7.76 11.92 -2.20
N ASN A 74 -7.05 13.02 -1.99
CA ASN A 74 -6.51 13.39 -0.68
C ASN A 74 -7.63 13.58 0.35
N THR A 75 -8.73 14.22 -0.04
CA THR A 75 -9.88 14.39 0.87
C THR A 75 -10.50 13.04 1.26
N LEU A 76 -10.69 12.14 0.29
CA LEU A 76 -11.25 10.81 0.53
C LEU A 76 -10.33 9.96 1.42
N LEU A 77 -9.04 9.88 1.07
CA LEU A 77 -8.04 9.11 1.82
C LEU A 77 -7.84 9.66 3.24
N THR A 78 -7.84 10.98 3.41
CA THR A 78 -7.72 11.62 4.74
C THR A 78 -8.93 11.28 5.61
N LYS A 79 -10.16 11.34 5.07
CA LYS A 79 -11.38 10.96 5.80
C LYS A 79 -11.34 9.49 6.22
N PHE A 80 -10.97 8.60 5.31
CA PHE A 80 -10.85 7.16 5.60
C PHE A 80 -9.80 6.88 6.70
N SER A 81 -8.63 7.52 6.59
CA SER A 81 -7.54 7.38 7.57
C SER A 81 -7.95 7.93 8.94
N ALA A 82 -8.63 9.08 8.98
CA ALA A 82 -9.14 9.67 10.21
C ALA A 82 -10.18 8.76 10.88
N ALA A 83 -11.13 8.20 10.12
CA ALA A 83 -12.13 7.27 10.65
C ALA A 83 -11.48 6.01 11.23
N THR A 84 -10.51 5.43 10.53
CA THR A 84 -9.75 4.26 10.99
C THR A 84 -8.99 4.56 12.28
N ARG A 85 -8.33 5.72 12.35
CA ARG A 85 -7.62 6.19 13.55
C ARG A 85 -8.58 6.39 14.73
N GLN A 86 -9.73 7.03 14.51
CA GLN A 86 -10.73 7.24 15.56
C GLN A 86 -11.27 5.90 16.09
N ALA A 87 -11.57 4.94 15.22
CA ALA A 87 -12.00 3.61 15.62
C ALA A 87 -10.93 2.87 16.46
N ALA A 88 -9.66 3.00 16.07
CA ALA A 88 -8.54 2.43 16.83
C ALA A 88 -8.39 3.07 18.23
N LEU A 89 -8.47 4.39 18.33
CA LEU A 89 -8.41 5.12 19.61
C LEU A 89 -9.57 4.75 20.53
N ARG A 90 -10.80 4.67 20.01
CA ARG A 90 -11.98 4.21 20.76
C ARG A 90 -11.82 2.80 21.29
N LYS A 91 -11.20 1.90 20.53
CA LYS A 91 -10.92 0.53 20.98
C LYS A 91 -9.87 0.52 22.10
N LYS A 92 -8.81 1.32 21.98
CA LYS A 92 -7.77 1.45 23.01
C LYS A 92 -8.33 1.98 24.34
N ALA A 93 -9.19 2.99 24.27
CA ALA A 93 -9.83 3.57 25.45
C ALA A 93 -10.78 2.61 26.19
N LYS A 94 -11.34 1.61 25.52
CA LYS A 94 -12.20 0.58 26.13
C LYS A 94 -11.41 -0.58 26.76
N SER A 95 -10.15 -0.73 26.38
CA SER A 95 -9.27 -1.81 26.87
C SER A 95 -8.32 -1.35 27.99
N GLN A 96 -8.35 -0.07 28.34
CA GLN A 96 -7.70 0.50 29.52
C GLN A 96 -8.73 0.61 30.63
#